data_AF-A0A1T3NIK3-F1
#
_entry.id   AF-A0A1T3NIK3-F1
#
_cell.length_a   1.000
_cell.length_b   1.000
_cell.length_c   1.000
_cell.angle_alpha   90.00
_cell.angle_beta   90.00
_cell.angle_gamma   90.00
#
_symmetry.space_group_name_H-M   'P 1'
#
loop_
_entity.id
_entity.type
_entity.pdbx_description
1 polymer ?
#
loop_
_entity_poly.entity_id
_entity_poly.type
_entity_poly.pdbx_seq_one_letter_code
_entity_poly.pdbx_strand_id
1 'polypeptide(L)'
;MSEGRPSATPADLAVYKQQLASNGAPPPPPAGRPKAPDRALYAHAHLGRIRSAAERRAGEGDPDVFDRLAELAENEDWDGRDPNFRGEHRILRAYVEWTFERAHLQGRVLTGTDERFGTFNTGLATREQEDIFGLFEVNRVEGRQPWYFRGWRVESDRDFLKNFPTPPEPVTFTEDPSAYHYDWTRELKVNVRHVMEDNLDRFPRALRTDLYGLELRLEAAVKRAAQRAKRNYKAAVPMWYPKADEVQLLLPLSLTHPHTVDLALVVSRHGEHYRGNTVLTMGMAYSNARLLARPDGDWLQPAADSSETPDVGHGAVA
;
A
#
# COMPACT_ATOMS: atom_id res chain seq x y z
N MET A 1 -35.09 24.75 2.00
CA MET A 1 -34.25 24.38 3.16
C MET A 1 -33.95 22.90 2.99
N SER A 2 -32.86 22.59 2.32
CA SER A 2 -32.46 21.23 1.93
C SER A 2 -31.40 20.80 2.91
N GLU A 3 -31.68 19.76 3.70
CA GLU A 3 -30.71 19.14 4.60
C GLU A 3 -29.56 18.56 3.77
N GLY A 4 -28.38 19.17 3.87
CA GLY A 4 -27.15 18.63 3.31
C GLY A 4 -26.91 17.25 3.91
N ARG A 5 -26.73 16.24 3.06
CA ARG A 5 -26.31 14.92 3.54
C ARG A 5 -24.84 15.02 3.96
N PRO A 6 -24.51 14.82 5.24
CA PRO A 6 -23.15 14.95 5.70
C PRO A 6 -22.30 13.76 5.22
N SER A 7 -20.98 13.95 5.29
CA SER A 7 -20.00 12.88 5.40
C SER A 7 -20.49 11.74 6.31
N ALA A 8 -20.03 10.50 6.06
CA ALA A 8 -20.37 9.32 6.86
C ALA A 8 -20.43 9.66 8.35
N THR A 9 -21.57 9.40 8.97
CA THR A 9 -21.79 9.79 10.36
C THR A 9 -20.88 8.97 11.28
N PRO A 10 -20.59 9.44 12.50
CA PRO A 10 -19.87 8.65 13.50
C PRO A 10 -20.48 7.26 13.75
N ALA A 11 -21.79 7.10 13.49
CA ALA A 11 -22.50 5.82 13.58
C ALA A 11 -22.17 4.88 12.40
N ASP A 12 -22.04 5.40 11.18
CA ASP A 12 -21.62 4.63 10.01
C ASP A 12 -20.17 4.12 10.17
N LEU A 13 -19.29 4.95 10.73
CA LEU A 13 -17.92 4.58 11.08
C LEU A 13 -17.87 3.50 12.18
N ALA A 14 -18.81 3.52 13.14
CA ALA A 14 -18.88 2.53 14.21
C ALA A 14 -19.36 1.16 13.71
N VAL A 15 -20.38 1.12 12.85
CA VAL A 15 -20.87 -0.11 12.20
C VAL A 15 -19.78 -0.72 11.33
N TYR A 16 -19.05 0.09 10.58
CA TYR A 16 -17.94 -0.37 9.74
C TYR A 16 -16.75 -0.90 10.55
N LYS A 17 -16.35 -0.20 11.64
CA LYS A 17 -15.32 -0.70 12.59
C LYS A 17 -15.72 -2.02 13.24
N GLN A 18 -17.01 -2.21 13.54
CA GLN A 18 -17.54 -3.46 14.08
C GLN A 18 -17.48 -4.61 13.07
N GLN A 19 -17.69 -4.34 11.78
CA GLN A 19 -17.52 -5.33 10.70
C GLN A 19 -16.05 -5.78 10.57
N LEU A 20 -15.08 -4.85 10.66
CA LEU A 20 -13.64 -5.16 10.62
C LEU A 20 -13.15 -6.00 11.81
N ALA A 21 -13.73 -5.81 13.00
CA ALA A 21 -13.32 -6.44 14.25
C ALA A 21 -13.74 -7.92 14.41
N SER A 22 -14.69 -8.41 13.61
CA SER A 22 -15.41 -9.67 13.87
C SER A 22 -14.70 -10.99 13.50
N ASN A 23 -13.41 -11.00 13.16
CA ASN A 23 -12.65 -12.24 12.91
C ASN A 23 -11.25 -12.17 13.54
N GLY A 24 -11.06 -12.91 14.64
CA GLY A 24 -9.76 -13.14 15.28
C GLY A 24 -8.91 -14.10 14.46
N ALA A 25 -7.62 -13.76 14.32
CA ALA A 25 -6.64 -14.19 13.31
C ALA A 25 -6.76 -13.43 11.96
N PRO A 26 -5.63 -13.02 11.34
CA PRO A 26 -5.67 -12.37 10.04
C PRO A 26 -6.28 -13.35 9.04
N PRO A 27 -7.33 -13.00 8.28
CA PRO A 27 -7.67 -13.80 7.13
C PRO A 27 -6.42 -13.81 6.22
N PRO A 28 -6.03 -14.96 5.63
CA PRO A 28 -5.18 -14.90 4.44
C PRO A 28 -5.77 -13.85 3.48
N PRO A 29 -4.97 -13.11 2.69
CA PRO A 29 -5.56 -12.48 1.51
C PRO A 29 -6.32 -13.61 0.83
N PRO A 30 -7.64 -13.48 0.68
CA PRO A 30 -8.45 -14.64 0.39
C PRO A 30 -7.92 -15.25 -0.90
N ALA A 31 -7.84 -16.59 -0.95
CA ALA A 31 -7.53 -17.34 -2.17
C ALA A 31 -8.59 -17.15 -3.28
N GLY A 32 -9.46 -16.15 -3.13
CA GLY A 32 -10.33 -15.54 -4.12
C GLY A 32 -10.50 -14.08 -3.71
N ARG A 33 -10.27 -13.15 -4.65
CA ARG A 33 -10.44 -11.70 -4.45
C ARG A 33 -11.73 -11.43 -3.65
N PRO A 34 -11.73 -10.53 -2.64
CA PRO A 34 -12.99 -9.95 -2.16
C PRO A 34 -13.74 -9.47 -3.40
N LYS A 35 -15.03 -9.79 -3.50
CA LYS A 35 -15.84 -9.22 -4.59
C LYS A 35 -15.72 -7.70 -4.43
N ALA A 36 -15.52 -7.00 -5.56
CA ALA A 36 -15.34 -5.54 -5.60
C ALA A 36 -16.35 -4.68 -4.80
N PRO A 37 -17.57 -5.12 -4.39
CA PRO A 37 -18.47 -4.27 -3.60
C PRO A 37 -18.08 -3.96 -2.14
N ASP A 38 -17.10 -4.65 -1.52
CA ASP A 38 -16.87 -4.52 -0.07
C ASP A 38 -15.90 -3.40 0.37
N ARG A 39 -15.35 -2.61 -0.57
CA ARG A 39 -14.41 -1.51 -0.22
C ARG A 39 -15.08 -0.14 -0.36
N ALA A 40 -14.70 0.81 0.50
CA ALA A 40 -15.34 2.13 0.57
C ALA A 40 -15.36 2.85 -0.77
N LEU A 41 -14.33 2.72 -1.61
CA LEU A 41 -14.27 3.36 -2.93
C LEU A 41 -15.44 2.96 -3.84
N TYR A 42 -15.78 1.68 -3.90
CA TYR A 42 -16.82 1.16 -4.80
C TYR A 42 -18.24 1.37 -4.25
N ALA A 43 -18.38 1.56 -2.93
CA ALA A 43 -19.61 2.02 -2.30
C ALA A 43 -19.81 3.53 -2.51
N HIS A 44 -18.70 4.29 -2.47
CA HIS A 44 -18.71 5.74 -2.61
C HIS A 44 -19.00 6.17 -4.06
N ALA A 45 -18.32 5.60 -5.03
CA ALA A 45 -18.39 6.05 -6.42
C ALA A 45 -18.50 4.93 -7.45
N HIS A 46 -19.26 5.18 -8.51
CA HIS A 46 -19.23 4.39 -9.73
C HIS A 46 -17.98 4.76 -10.54
N LEU A 47 -17.02 3.84 -10.67
CA LEU A 47 -15.74 4.10 -11.33
C LEU A 47 -15.77 4.03 -12.86
N GLY A 48 -16.94 3.75 -13.46
CA GLY A 48 -17.05 3.47 -14.88
C GLY A 48 -16.64 2.03 -15.22
N ARG A 49 -16.24 1.79 -16.47
CA ARG A 49 -15.75 0.47 -16.89
C ARG A 49 -14.39 0.20 -16.23
N ILE A 50 -14.30 -0.92 -15.53
CA ILE A 50 -13.07 -1.49 -15.00
C ILE A 50 -12.79 -2.77 -15.78
N ARG A 51 -11.52 -2.99 -16.19
CA ARG A 51 -11.15 -4.22 -16.91
C ARG A 51 -11.50 -5.43 -16.03
N SER A 52 -11.92 -6.52 -16.65
CA SER A 52 -12.12 -7.80 -15.97
C SER A 52 -10.78 -8.46 -15.64
N ALA A 53 -10.82 -9.51 -14.81
CA ALA A 53 -9.64 -10.33 -14.53
C ALA A 53 -9.05 -10.97 -15.80
N ALA A 54 -9.91 -11.36 -16.75
CA ALA A 54 -9.52 -12.01 -17.98
C ALA A 54 -8.85 -11.01 -18.94
N GLU A 55 -9.48 -9.85 -19.16
CA GLU A 55 -8.94 -8.77 -20.01
C GLU A 55 -7.56 -8.30 -19.52
N ARG A 56 -7.39 -8.13 -18.19
CA ARG A 56 -6.09 -7.75 -17.63
C ARG A 56 -5.00 -8.80 -17.89
N ARG A 57 -5.30 -10.09 -17.71
CA ARG A 57 -4.34 -11.18 -17.97
C ARG A 57 -3.98 -11.32 -19.43
N ALA A 58 -4.93 -11.03 -20.33
CA ALA A 58 -4.71 -11.06 -21.76
C ALA A 58 -3.98 -9.80 -22.28
N GLY A 59 -3.91 -8.73 -21.47
CA GLY A 59 -3.43 -7.43 -21.94
C GLY A 59 -4.40 -6.77 -22.94
N GLU A 60 -5.68 -7.14 -22.87
CA GLU A 60 -6.73 -6.72 -23.82
C GLU A 60 -7.72 -5.75 -23.18
N GLY A 61 -8.56 -5.15 -24.04
CA GLY A 61 -9.64 -4.23 -23.66
C GLY A 61 -9.17 -2.78 -23.44
N ASP A 62 -10.14 -1.86 -23.43
CA ASP A 62 -9.83 -0.43 -23.29
C ASP A 62 -9.20 -0.10 -21.92
N PRO A 63 -8.28 0.87 -21.84
CA PRO A 63 -7.71 1.35 -20.58
C PRO A 63 -8.78 1.80 -19.58
N ASP A 64 -8.67 1.31 -18.33
CA ASP A 64 -9.55 1.72 -17.23
C ASP A 64 -8.94 2.85 -16.39
N VAL A 65 -9.60 3.19 -15.28
CA VAL A 65 -9.17 4.29 -14.41
C VAL A 65 -7.78 4.06 -13.82
N PHE A 66 -7.40 2.81 -13.53
CA PHE A 66 -6.10 2.53 -12.92
C PHE A 66 -4.98 2.59 -13.96
N ASP A 67 -5.27 2.24 -15.20
CA ASP A 67 -4.32 2.40 -16.32
C ASP A 67 -4.00 3.88 -16.53
N ARG A 68 -5.03 4.74 -16.55
CA ARG A 68 -4.85 6.19 -16.62
C ARG A 68 -4.09 6.78 -15.44
N LEU A 69 -4.25 6.21 -14.23
CA LEU A 69 -3.47 6.65 -13.07
C LEU A 69 -2.02 6.23 -13.18
N ALA A 70 -1.75 5.00 -13.63
CA ALA A 70 -0.40 4.51 -13.82
C ALA A 70 0.38 5.34 -14.85
N GLU A 71 -0.30 5.84 -15.88
CA GLU A 71 0.27 6.73 -16.89
C GLU A 71 0.54 8.15 -16.35
N LEU A 72 -0.29 8.64 -15.44
CA LEU A 72 -0.18 9.99 -14.86
C LEU A 72 0.86 10.06 -13.72
N ALA A 73 0.94 9.01 -12.90
CA ALA A 73 1.82 8.94 -11.75
C ALA A 73 3.28 8.75 -12.14
N GLU A 74 4.18 9.04 -11.20
CA GLU A 74 5.59 8.69 -11.32
C GLU A 74 5.76 7.20 -11.67
N ASN A 75 6.72 6.90 -12.56
CA ASN A 75 6.93 5.55 -13.06
C ASN A 75 7.31 4.57 -11.95
N GLU A 76 6.49 3.52 -11.79
CA GLU A 76 6.72 2.41 -10.88
C GLU A 76 6.31 1.08 -11.50
N ASP A 77 6.89 -0.01 -10.99
CA ASP A 77 6.42 -1.37 -11.27
C ASP A 77 5.14 -1.67 -10.45
N TRP A 78 3.98 -1.40 -11.05
CA TRP A 78 2.66 -1.57 -10.43
C TRP A 78 2.14 -3.01 -10.39
N ASP A 79 2.88 -3.97 -10.94
CA ASP A 79 2.56 -5.40 -10.90
C ASP A 79 3.54 -6.21 -10.07
N GLY A 80 4.75 -5.69 -9.89
CA GLY A 80 5.86 -6.39 -9.28
C GLY A 80 6.46 -7.42 -10.23
N ARG A 81 7.49 -8.11 -9.75
CA ARG A 81 8.35 -8.97 -10.60
C ARG A 81 7.77 -10.34 -10.96
N ASP A 82 6.46 -10.55 -10.81
CA ASP A 82 5.84 -11.81 -11.19
C ASP A 82 5.45 -11.79 -12.68
N PRO A 83 6.11 -12.60 -13.53
CA PRO A 83 5.84 -12.58 -14.97
C PRO A 83 4.41 -12.98 -15.34
N ASN A 84 3.68 -13.66 -14.46
CA ASN A 84 2.31 -14.12 -14.72
C ASN A 84 1.24 -13.03 -14.56
N PHE A 85 1.60 -11.87 -14.01
CA PHE A 85 0.64 -10.81 -13.65
C PHE A 85 1.00 -9.44 -14.23
N ARG A 86 1.75 -9.40 -15.34
CA ARG A 86 2.13 -8.13 -16.00
C ARG A 86 0.90 -7.44 -16.60
N GLY A 87 0.80 -6.13 -16.42
CA GLY A 87 -0.26 -5.28 -16.97
C GLY A 87 -1.58 -5.27 -16.19
N GLU A 88 -1.63 -5.90 -15.00
CA GLU A 88 -2.84 -5.90 -14.16
C GLU A 88 -2.97 -4.64 -13.28
N HIS A 89 -1.88 -3.91 -13.07
CA HIS A 89 -1.71 -2.86 -12.07
C HIS A 89 -2.18 -3.29 -10.67
N ARG A 90 -1.86 -4.51 -10.25
CA ARG A 90 -2.43 -5.11 -9.01
C ARG A 90 -2.04 -4.34 -7.75
N ILE A 91 -0.81 -3.84 -7.69
CA ILE A 91 -0.28 -3.09 -6.53
C ILE A 91 -0.94 -1.72 -6.51
N LEU A 92 -1.04 -1.05 -7.66
CA LEU A 92 -1.71 0.25 -7.78
C LEU A 92 -3.18 0.19 -7.37
N ARG A 93 -3.91 -0.83 -7.83
CA ARG A 93 -5.32 -1.02 -7.44
C ARG A 93 -5.47 -1.19 -5.94
N ALA A 94 -4.67 -2.07 -5.35
CA ALA A 94 -4.68 -2.27 -3.90
C ALA A 94 -4.30 -1.00 -3.14
N TYR A 95 -3.31 -0.26 -3.62
CA TYR A 95 -2.87 1.02 -3.07
C TYR A 95 -4.02 2.03 -3.05
N VAL A 96 -4.61 2.34 -4.22
CA VAL A 96 -5.70 3.34 -4.34
C VAL A 96 -6.89 2.98 -3.48
N GLU A 97 -7.29 1.70 -3.49
CA GLU A 97 -8.42 1.23 -2.70
C GLU A 97 -8.19 1.40 -1.18
N TRP A 98 -6.99 1.07 -0.70
CA TRP A 98 -6.66 1.22 0.73
C TRP A 98 -6.37 2.68 1.12
N THR A 99 -5.80 3.48 0.24
CA THR A 99 -5.64 4.92 0.46
C THR A 99 -7.01 5.60 0.56
N PHE A 100 -7.95 5.26 -0.33
CA PHE A 100 -9.31 5.77 -0.25
C PHE A 100 -10.00 5.33 1.05
N GLU A 101 -9.87 4.06 1.43
CA GLU A 101 -10.38 3.55 2.70
C GLU A 101 -9.85 4.38 3.88
N ARG A 102 -8.53 4.62 3.92
CA ARG A 102 -7.90 5.44 4.94
C ARG A 102 -8.42 6.89 4.93
N ALA A 103 -8.54 7.49 3.74
CA ALA A 103 -9.03 8.85 3.57
C ALA A 103 -10.47 8.97 4.09
N HIS A 104 -11.30 7.97 3.80
CA HIS A 104 -12.68 7.92 4.28
C HIS A 104 -12.73 7.84 5.81
N LEU A 105 -11.93 6.96 6.43
CA LEU A 105 -11.84 6.82 7.88
C LEU A 105 -11.34 8.10 8.58
N GLN A 106 -10.46 8.86 7.92
CA GLN A 106 -9.91 10.11 8.43
C GLN A 106 -10.73 11.36 8.06
N GLY A 107 -11.86 11.21 7.36
CA GLY A 107 -12.67 12.36 6.91
C GLY A 107 -11.97 13.24 5.87
N ARG A 108 -10.99 12.69 5.12
CA ARG A 108 -10.20 13.37 4.09
C ARG A 108 -10.75 13.21 2.67
N VAL A 109 -11.98 12.70 2.55
CA VAL A 109 -12.76 12.76 1.31
C VAL A 109 -13.65 14.00 1.40
N LEU A 110 -13.27 15.06 0.67
CA LEU A 110 -13.91 16.37 0.76
C LEU A 110 -14.99 16.54 -0.30
N THR A 111 -15.99 17.35 0.03
CA THR A 111 -17.00 17.84 -0.91
C THR A 111 -16.66 19.30 -1.24
N GLY A 112 -16.71 19.66 -2.53
CA GLY A 112 -16.41 21.00 -3.02
C GLY A 112 -17.47 22.02 -2.64
N THR A 113 -17.19 23.31 -2.85
CA THR A 113 -18.05 24.44 -2.41
C THR A 113 -19.49 24.35 -2.89
N ASP A 114 -19.70 23.84 -4.11
CA ASP A 114 -21.01 23.76 -4.75
C ASP A 114 -21.73 22.42 -4.47
N GLU A 115 -21.15 21.55 -3.64
CA GLU A 115 -21.62 20.19 -3.32
C GLU A 115 -21.79 19.25 -4.53
N ARG A 116 -21.36 19.68 -5.72
CA ARG A 116 -21.42 18.90 -6.97
C ARG A 116 -20.24 17.97 -7.17
N PHE A 117 -19.11 18.30 -6.56
CA PHE A 117 -17.86 17.58 -6.73
C PHE A 117 -17.35 17.06 -5.40
N GLY A 118 -16.67 15.92 -5.43
CA GLY A 118 -15.96 15.34 -4.31
C GLY A 118 -14.52 15.05 -4.69
N THR A 119 -13.61 15.04 -3.72
CA THR A 119 -12.21 14.69 -3.98
C THR A 119 -11.51 14.02 -2.80
N PHE A 120 -10.46 13.27 -3.12
CA PHE A 120 -9.49 12.76 -2.16
C PHE A 120 -8.08 12.84 -2.77
N ASN A 121 -7.08 13.01 -1.92
CA ASN A 121 -5.68 12.95 -2.31
C ASN A 121 -5.24 11.48 -2.41
N THR A 122 -4.64 11.10 -3.53
CA THR A 122 -4.20 9.71 -3.75
C THR A 122 -2.90 9.38 -3.03
N GLY A 123 -2.13 10.37 -2.58
CA GLY A 123 -0.78 10.20 -2.05
C GLY A 123 0.26 9.82 -3.11
N LEU A 124 -0.12 9.79 -4.39
CA LEU A 124 0.79 9.66 -5.52
C LEU A 124 1.07 11.02 -6.13
N ALA A 125 2.26 11.15 -6.69
CA ALA A 125 2.69 12.34 -7.41
C ALA A 125 2.99 12.02 -8.88
N THR A 126 2.97 13.05 -9.72
CA THR A 126 3.50 13.01 -11.09
C THR A 126 5.03 12.92 -11.08
N ARG A 127 5.65 12.81 -12.26
CA ARG A 127 7.12 12.84 -12.38
C ARG A 127 7.72 14.18 -11.90
N GLU A 128 6.95 15.24 -12.05
CA GLU A 128 7.27 16.60 -11.62
C GLU A 128 6.99 16.83 -10.13
N GLN A 129 6.63 15.77 -9.37
CA GLN A 129 6.32 15.81 -7.94
C GLN A 129 5.07 16.64 -7.62
N GLU A 130 4.07 16.63 -8.51
CA GLU A 130 2.78 17.26 -8.29
C GLU A 130 1.75 16.24 -7.78
N ASP A 131 0.97 16.60 -6.77
CA ASP A 131 -0.03 15.70 -6.17
C ASP A 131 -1.13 15.31 -7.15
N ILE A 132 -1.55 14.05 -7.08
CA ILE A 132 -2.65 13.49 -7.87
C ILE A 132 -3.87 13.26 -6.99
N PHE A 133 -5.01 13.75 -7.46
CA PHE A 133 -6.31 13.69 -6.79
C PHE A 133 -7.31 12.87 -7.59
N GLY A 134 -8.20 12.17 -6.91
CA GLY A 134 -9.40 11.62 -7.52
C GLY A 134 -10.53 12.65 -7.51
N LEU A 135 -11.12 12.95 -8.68
CA LEU A 135 -12.28 13.83 -8.79
C LEU A 135 -13.56 13.01 -8.99
N PHE A 136 -14.57 13.31 -8.18
CA PHE A 136 -15.91 12.74 -8.26
C PHE A 136 -16.93 13.83 -8.59
N GLU A 137 -18.00 13.46 -9.29
CA GLU A 137 -19.20 14.30 -9.49
C GLU A 137 -20.41 13.57 -8.92
N VAL A 138 -21.41 14.30 -8.42
CA VAL A 138 -22.69 13.71 -7.99
C VAL A 138 -23.28 12.85 -9.11
N ASN A 139 -23.59 11.59 -8.77
CA ASN A 139 -24.20 10.67 -9.70
C ASN A 139 -25.68 10.99 -9.87
N ARG A 140 -26.11 11.21 -11.11
CA ARG A 140 -27.51 11.55 -11.44
C ARG A 140 -28.37 10.32 -11.70
N VAL A 141 -27.79 9.13 -11.72
CA VAL A 141 -28.51 7.87 -11.93
C VAL A 141 -29.06 7.37 -10.60
N GLU A 142 -30.38 7.36 -10.46
CA GLU A 142 -31.07 6.86 -9.27
C GLU A 142 -30.77 5.36 -9.02
N GLY A 143 -30.67 4.97 -7.75
CA GLY A 143 -30.36 3.59 -7.35
C GLY A 143 -28.91 3.15 -7.58
N ARG A 144 -28.00 4.09 -7.87
CA ARG A 144 -26.55 3.85 -7.98
C ARG A 144 -25.79 4.51 -6.82
N GLN A 145 -24.46 4.32 -6.81
CA GLN A 145 -23.55 5.00 -5.90
C GLN A 145 -23.78 6.52 -5.98
N PRO A 146 -23.66 7.25 -4.84
CA PRO A 146 -23.92 8.69 -4.79
C PRO A 146 -22.99 9.52 -5.68
N TRP A 147 -21.80 9.00 -5.96
CA TRP A 147 -20.79 9.67 -6.78
C TRP A 147 -20.47 8.89 -8.06
N TYR A 148 -20.04 9.61 -9.09
CA TYR A 148 -19.46 9.07 -10.31
C TYR A 148 -18.01 9.56 -10.42
N PHE A 149 -17.08 8.66 -10.69
CA PHE A 149 -15.68 9.02 -10.82
C PHE A 149 -15.42 9.75 -12.14
N ARG A 150 -15.05 11.03 -12.05
CA ARG A 150 -14.83 11.85 -13.24
C ARG A 150 -13.44 11.67 -13.85
N GLY A 151 -12.43 11.46 -13.01
CA GLY A 151 -11.06 11.23 -13.45
C GLY A 151 -10.02 11.67 -12.43
N TRP A 152 -8.75 11.39 -12.74
CA TRP A 152 -7.60 11.88 -11.97
C TRP A 152 -7.27 13.32 -12.37
N ARG A 153 -6.89 14.14 -11.39
CA ARG A 153 -6.51 15.54 -11.58
C ARG A 153 -5.20 15.80 -10.86
N VAL A 154 -4.35 16.62 -11.46
CA VAL A 154 -3.16 17.14 -10.79
C VAL A 154 -3.53 18.41 -10.04
N GLU A 155 -2.74 18.78 -9.04
CA GLU A 155 -3.01 19.93 -8.17
C GLU A 155 -3.25 21.24 -8.95
N SER A 156 -2.47 21.50 -10.00
CA SER A 156 -2.50 22.71 -10.84
C SER A 156 -3.65 22.77 -11.84
N ASP A 157 -4.47 21.72 -11.95
CA ASP A 157 -5.64 21.73 -12.83
C ASP A 157 -6.59 22.86 -12.43
N ARG A 158 -6.83 23.80 -13.35
CA ARG A 158 -7.60 25.03 -13.08
C ARG A 158 -9.04 24.74 -12.69
N ASP A 159 -9.66 23.73 -13.29
CA ASP A 159 -11.04 23.35 -12.99
C ASP A 159 -11.09 22.64 -11.63
N PHE A 160 -10.06 21.86 -11.27
CA PHE A 160 -9.91 21.27 -9.95
C PHE A 160 -9.78 22.35 -8.86
N LEU A 161 -8.81 23.26 -8.97
CA LEU A 161 -8.56 24.31 -7.97
C LEU A 161 -9.74 25.27 -7.78
N LYS A 162 -10.52 25.50 -8.84
CA LYS A 162 -11.75 26.31 -8.71
C LYS A 162 -12.75 25.69 -7.73
N ASN A 163 -12.86 24.36 -7.70
CA ASN A 163 -13.78 23.64 -6.81
C ASN A 163 -13.14 23.33 -5.46
N PHE A 164 -11.81 23.20 -5.41
CA PHE A 164 -11.02 22.83 -4.24
C PHE A 164 -9.82 23.76 -4.09
N PRO A 165 -10.02 25.02 -3.66
CA PRO A 165 -8.91 25.97 -3.47
C PRO A 165 -7.97 25.56 -2.32
N THR A 166 -8.47 24.71 -1.41
CA THR A 166 -7.68 24.02 -0.39
C THR A 166 -7.95 22.52 -0.55
N PRO A 167 -7.15 21.80 -1.34
CA PRO A 167 -7.32 20.37 -1.55
C PRO A 167 -7.02 19.58 -0.26
N PRO A 168 -7.52 18.33 -0.13
CA PRO A 168 -7.22 17.51 1.03
C PRO A 168 -5.75 17.12 1.08
N GLU A 169 -5.18 17.09 2.29
CA GLU A 169 -3.85 16.53 2.50
C GLU A 169 -3.84 14.99 2.37
N PRO A 170 -2.70 14.39 1.98
CA PRO A 170 -2.55 12.94 1.88
C PRO A 170 -2.73 12.25 3.23
N VAL A 171 -3.28 11.04 3.23
CA VAL A 171 -3.58 10.27 4.45
C VAL A 171 -2.32 9.98 5.28
N THR A 172 -2.50 9.87 6.59
CA THR A 172 -1.45 9.44 7.53
C THR A 172 -1.76 8.06 8.10
N PHE A 173 -0.75 7.23 8.39
CA PHE A 173 -0.95 5.88 8.93
C PHE A 173 -0.63 5.77 10.43
N THR A 174 -0.01 6.79 11.01
CA THR A 174 0.30 6.90 12.44
C THR A 174 0.56 8.37 12.77
N GLU A 175 0.28 8.76 14.01
CA GLU A 175 0.66 10.06 14.58
C GLU A 175 2.06 9.98 15.26
N ASP A 176 2.59 8.78 15.45
CA ASP A 176 3.93 8.51 15.99
C ASP A 176 4.85 8.00 14.87
N PRO A 177 5.75 8.84 14.32
CA PRO A 177 6.70 8.41 13.28
C PRO A 177 7.65 7.30 13.74
N SER A 178 7.88 7.15 15.05
CA SER A 178 8.73 6.06 15.57
C SER A 178 8.13 4.68 15.29
N ALA A 179 6.81 4.60 15.08
CA ALA A 179 6.13 3.37 14.71
C ALA A 179 6.58 2.79 13.36
N TYR A 180 7.19 3.60 12.49
CA TYR A 180 7.76 3.13 11.22
C TYR A 180 9.10 2.41 11.38
N HIS A 181 9.71 2.46 12.56
CA HIS A 181 11.02 1.90 12.83
C HIS A 181 10.96 0.74 13.83
N TYR A 182 11.79 -0.28 13.58
CA TYR A 182 11.95 -1.39 14.51
C TYR A 182 12.83 -0.97 15.69
N ASP A 183 12.24 -0.88 16.87
CA ASP A 183 12.94 -0.60 18.12
C ASP A 183 13.60 -1.89 18.66
N TRP A 184 14.89 -2.07 18.33
CA TRP A 184 15.65 -3.25 18.73
C TRP A 184 15.91 -3.39 20.23
N THR A 185 15.53 -2.39 21.04
CA THR A 185 15.63 -2.49 22.51
C THR A 185 14.53 -3.37 23.09
N ARG A 186 13.46 -3.61 22.32
CA ARG A 186 12.32 -4.45 22.71
C ARG A 186 12.55 -5.89 22.31
N GLU A 187 12.13 -6.81 23.19
CA GLU A 187 12.19 -8.24 22.91
C GLU A 187 11.19 -8.62 21.81
N LEU A 188 11.62 -9.44 20.84
CA LEU A 188 10.73 -10.04 19.85
C LEU A 188 10.28 -11.43 20.30
N LYS A 189 8.97 -11.58 20.54
CA LYS A 189 8.33 -12.85 20.93
C LYS A 189 7.52 -13.41 19.75
N VAL A 190 7.82 -14.63 19.34
CA VAL A 190 7.14 -15.30 18.23
C VAL A 190 6.77 -16.72 18.66
N ASN A 191 5.50 -17.08 18.52
CA ASN A 191 5.09 -18.49 18.59
C ASN A 191 5.30 -19.11 17.21
N VAL A 192 6.52 -19.61 16.96
CA VAL A 192 6.95 -20.13 15.65
C VAL A 192 6.07 -21.27 15.16
N ARG A 193 5.67 -22.18 16.05
CA ARG A 193 4.80 -23.31 15.74
C ARG A 193 3.45 -22.84 15.22
N HIS A 194 2.80 -21.92 15.92
CA HIS A 194 1.50 -21.38 15.49
C HIS A 194 1.62 -20.62 14.15
N VAL A 195 2.66 -19.80 13.99
CA VAL A 195 2.92 -19.09 12.73
C VAL A 195 3.11 -20.08 11.57
N MET A 196 3.82 -21.19 11.80
CA MET A 196 4.06 -22.22 10.81
C MET A 196 2.79 -22.99 10.45
N GLU A 197 2.07 -23.51 11.45
CA GLU A 197 0.86 -24.35 11.27
C GLU A 197 -0.24 -23.60 10.51
N ASP A 198 -0.50 -22.34 10.88
CA ASP A 198 -1.56 -21.51 10.29
C ASP A 198 -1.26 -21.06 8.85
N ASN A 199 0.01 -21.11 8.42
CA ASN A 199 0.46 -20.49 7.16
C ASN A 199 1.34 -21.42 6.32
N LEU A 200 1.25 -22.74 6.54
CA LEU A 200 2.12 -23.73 5.89
C LEU A 200 2.11 -23.63 4.36
N ASP A 201 0.96 -23.24 3.79
CA ASP A 201 0.75 -23.01 2.36
C ASP A 201 1.58 -21.87 1.77
N ARG A 202 2.09 -20.95 2.60
CA ARG A 202 2.95 -19.82 2.20
C ARG A 202 4.43 -20.17 2.18
N PHE A 203 4.87 -21.15 2.98
CA PHE A 203 6.29 -21.53 3.08
C PHE A 203 6.82 -22.13 1.76
N PRO A 204 8.14 -22.08 1.49
CA PRO A 204 8.72 -22.76 0.33
C PRO A 204 8.31 -24.24 0.29
N ARG A 205 7.83 -24.71 -0.87
CA ARG A 205 7.26 -26.08 -1.02
C ARG A 205 8.21 -27.18 -0.51
N ALA A 206 9.50 -27.02 -0.78
CA ALA A 206 10.54 -27.96 -0.35
C ALA A 206 10.69 -28.10 1.17
N LEU A 207 10.21 -27.13 1.96
CA LEU A 207 10.31 -27.14 3.42
C LEU A 207 9.04 -27.64 4.12
N ARG A 208 7.93 -27.83 3.39
CA ARG A 208 6.63 -28.19 3.99
C ARG A 208 6.51 -29.65 4.42
N THR A 209 7.46 -30.49 4.00
CA THR A 209 7.44 -31.94 4.25
C THR A 209 8.09 -32.35 5.57
N ASP A 210 8.95 -31.50 6.13
CA ASP A 210 9.64 -31.72 7.41
C ASP A 210 9.28 -30.56 8.36
N LEU A 211 8.19 -30.72 9.09
CA LEU A 211 7.65 -29.68 9.97
C LEU A 211 8.58 -29.38 11.15
N TYR A 212 9.25 -30.39 11.71
CA TYR A 212 10.20 -30.21 12.79
C TYR A 212 11.43 -29.42 12.32
N GLY A 213 12.00 -29.80 11.17
CA GLY A 213 13.10 -29.05 10.57
C GLY A 213 12.71 -27.64 10.14
N LEU A 214 11.46 -27.45 9.70
CA LEU A 214 10.92 -26.12 9.38
C LEU A 214 10.78 -25.24 10.62
N GLU A 215 10.29 -25.77 11.75
CA GLU A 215 10.16 -25.04 13.01
C GLU A 215 11.52 -24.52 13.49
N LEU A 216 12.53 -25.38 13.59
CA LEU A 216 13.89 -24.99 13.98
C LEU A 216 14.51 -23.95 13.03
N ARG A 217 14.26 -24.10 11.73
CA ARG A 217 14.74 -23.18 10.70
C ARG A 217 14.04 -21.82 10.82
N LEU A 218 12.75 -21.80 11.12
CA LEU A 218 11.98 -20.58 11.33
C LEU A 218 12.47 -19.84 12.59
N GLU A 219 12.71 -20.53 13.70
CA GLU A 219 13.32 -19.93 14.91
C GLU A 219 14.65 -19.23 14.59
N ALA A 220 15.53 -19.92 13.87
CA ALA A 220 16.80 -19.37 13.44
C ALA A 220 16.63 -18.16 12.50
N ALA A 221 15.67 -18.22 11.57
CA ALA A 221 15.37 -17.13 10.65
C ALA A 221 14.82 -15.90 11.37
N VAL A 222 13.91 -16.06 12.34
CA VAL A 222 13.39 -14.97 13.18
C VAL A 222 14.53 -14.28 13.94
N LYS A 223 15.41 -15.06 14.58
CA LYS A 223 16.57 -14.52 15.29
C LYS A 223 17.48 -13.72 14.35
N ARG A 224 17.76 -14.24 13.15
CA ARG A 224 18.57 -13.54 12.13
C ARG A 224 17.89 -12.28 11.61
N ALA A 225 16.58 -12.30 11.40
CA ALA A 225 15.81 -11.14 10.94
C ALA A 225 15.87 -10.00 11.96
N ALA A 226 15.69 -10.29 13.25
CA ALA A 226 15.85 -9.31 14.32
C ALA A 226 17.27 -8.72 14.39
N GLN A 227 18.31 -9.56 14.23
CA GLN A 227 19.69 -9.08 14.16
C GLN A 227 19.96 -8.21 12.92
N ARG A 228 19.34 -8.53 11.77
CA ARG A 228 19.41 -7.71 10.56
C ARG A 228 18.75 -6.35 10.77
N ALA A 229 17.57 -6.31 11.37
CA ALA A 229 16.86 -5.07 11.71
C ALA A 229 17.61 -4.22 12.73
N LYS A 230 18.29 -4.84 13.70
CA LYS A 230 19.17 -4.11 14.63
C LYS A 230 20.37 -3.46 13.94
N ARG A 231 20.94 -4.10 12.92
CA ARG A 231 22.12 -3.60 12.18
C ARG A 231 21.77 -2.53 11.13
N ASN A 232 20.57 -2.62 10.57
CA ASN A 232 20.09 -1.71 9.55
C ASN A 232 18.64 -1.33 9.87
N TYR A 233 18.43 -0.08 10.29
CA TYR A 233 17.11 0.44 10.64
C TYR A 233 16.12 0.45 9.47
N LYS A 234 16.60 0.38 8.21
CA LYS A 234 15.77 0.25 7.01
C LYS A 234 15.32 -1.19 6.73
N ALA A 235 15.88 -2.20 7.42
CA ALA A 235 15.62 -3.60 7.09
C ALA A 235 14.24 -4.09 7.55
N ALA A 236 13.62 -3.42 8.54
CA ALA A 236 12.22 -3.62 8.86
C ALA A 236 11.38 -2.65 8.02
N VAL A 237 10.35 -3.17 7.34
CA VAL A 237 9.52 -2.36 6.44
C VAL A 237 8.15 -2.17 7.07
N PRO A 238 7.64 -0.93 7.22
CA PRO A 238 6.34 -0.70 7.81
C PRO A 238 5.20 -1.06 6.85
N MET A 239 4.08 -1.47 7.42
CA MET A 239 2.79 -1.62 6.75
C MET A 239 1.67 -1.16 7.68
N TRP A 240 0.54 -0.74 7.14
CA TRP A 240 -0.65 -0.43 7.94
C TRP A 240 -1.57 -1.65 8.00
N TYR A 241 -2.12 -1.91 9.19
CA TYR A 241 -3.10 -2.95 9.43
C TYR A 241 -4.48 -2.34 9.69
N PRO A 242 -5.39 -2.33 8.70
CA PRO A 242 -6.66 -1.61 8.77
C PRO A 242 -7.56 -2.00 9.94
N LYS A 243 -7.56 -3.28 10.34
CA LYS A 243 -8.49 -3.77 11.38
C LYS A 243 -8.18 -3.25 12.78
N ALA A 244 -6.91 -3.12 13.13
CA ALA A 244 -6.50 -2.56 14.42
C ALA A 244 -6.08 -1.08 14.30
N ASP A 245 -6.13 -0.53 13.09
CA ASP A 245 -5.68 0.80 12.76
C ASP A 245 -4.28 1.12 13.31
N GLU A 246 -3.32 0.21 13.07
CA GLU A 246 -1.96 0.30 13.58
C GLU A 246 -0.92 0.09 12.49
N VAL A 247 0.27 0.64 12.70
CA VAL A 247 1.45 0.28 11.91
C VAL A 247 2.05 -1.02 12.46
N GLN A 248 2.30 -1.97 11.57
CA GLN A 248 3.02 -3.20 11.82
C GLN A 248 4.32 -3.19 11.01
N LEU A 249 5.29 -3.99 11.42
CA LEU A 249 6.58 -4.08 10.75
C LEU A 249 6.76 -5.45 10.11
N LEU A 250 7.42 -5.47 8.96
CA LEU A 250 7.78 -6.66 8.20
C LEU A 250 9.27 -6.95 8.40
N LEU A 251 9.58 -8.10 8.99
CA LEU A 251 10.96 -8.57 9.16
C LEU A 251 11.30 -9.64 8.11
N PRO A 252 12.45 -9.54 7.42
CA PRO A 252 12.81 -10.45 6.33
C PRO A 252 13.25 -11.83 6.84
N LEU A 253 12.50 -12.88 6.51
CA LEU A 253 12.82 -14.27 6.85
C LEU A 253 13.57 -14.95 5.69
N SER A 254 14.82 -15.31 5.96
CA SER A 254 15.66 -16.13 5.07
C SER A 254 15.66 -17.58 5.55
N LEU A 255 14.85 -18.41 4.90
CA LEU A 255 14.62 -19.82 5.23
C LEU A 255 15.46 -20.76 4.36
N THR A 256 15.54 -20.49 3.06
CA THR A 256 16.21 -21.37 2.10
C THR A 256 17.69 -21.04 1.97
N HIS A 257 18.03 -19.75 1.89
CA HIS A 257 19.39 -19.26 1.72
C HIS A 257 19.63 -17.94 2.48
N PRO A 258 20.81 -17.69 3.08
CA PRO A 258 21.07 -16.46 3.86
C PRO A 258 20.87 -15.13 3.13
N HIS A 259 20.97 -15.14 1.80
CA HIS A 259 20.82 -13.94 0.94
C HIS A 259 19.47 -13.87 0.22
N THR A 260 18.59 -14.84 0.45
CA THR A 260 17.26 -14.89 -0.16
C THR A 260 16.23 -14.65 0.93
N VAL A 261 15.30 -13.72 0.72
CA VAL A 261 14.17 -13.52 1.61
C VAL A 261 13.00 -14.32 1.04
N ASP A 262 12.54 -15.33 1.77
CA ASP A 262 11.47 -16.23 1.33
C ASP A 262 10.10 -15.73 1.78
N LEU A 263 10.03 -15.17 2.99
CA LEU A 263 8.83 -14.67 3.64
C LEU A 263 9.13 -13.40 4.44
N ALA A 264 8.08 -12.65 4.79
CA ALA A 264 8.16 -11.56 5.75
C ALA A 264 7.38 -11.92 7.02
N LEU A 265 8.02 -11.84 8.19
CA LEU A 265 7.33 -11.94 9.48
C LEU A 265 6.65 -10.60 9.79
N VAL A 266 5.35 -10.64 10.06
CA VAL A 266 4.59 -9.48 10.55
C VAL A 266 4.75 -9.37 12.05
N VAL A 267 5.19 -8.21 12.54
CA VAL A 267 5.33 -7.93 13.97
C VAL A 267 4.56 -6.69 14.38
N SER A 268 3.86 -6.75 15.52
CA SER A 268 3.20 -5.61 16.18
C SER A 268 3.90 -5.26 17.48
N ARG A 269 3.92 -3.97 17.82
CA ARG A 269 4.42 -3.47 19.10
C ARG A 269 3.33 -3.65 20.17
N HIS A 270 3.63 -4.34 21.27
CA HIS A 270 2.73 -4.52 22.42
C HIS A 270 3.44 -4.18 23.73
N GLY A 271 3.13 -3.04 24.33
CA GLY A 271 3.72 -2.65 25.61
C GLY A 271 5.23 -2.49 25.47
N GLU A 272 6.03 -3.41 26.01
CA GLU A 272 7.51 -3.41 25.99
C GLU A 272 8.14 -4.51 25.10
N HIS A 273 7.34 -5.20 24.29
CA HIS A 273 7.83 -6.24 23.39
C HIS A 273 7.20 -6.13 22.00
N TYR A 274 7.80 -6.77 21.02
CA TYR A 274 7.17 -7.09 19.75
C TYR A 274 6.56 -8.48 19.79
N ARG A 275 5.41 -8.65 19.15
CA ARG A 275 4.77 -9.95 18.92
C ARG A 275 4.83 -10.29 17.43
N GLY A 276 5.32 -11.47 17.07
CA GLY A 276 5.16 -12.03 15.73
C GLY A 276 3.74 -12.57 15.55
N ASN A 277 3.04 -12.08 14.52
CA ASN A 277 1.64 -12.37 14.27
C ASN A 277 1.42 -13.46 13.21
N THR A 278 2.09 -13.33 12.06
CA THR A 278 1.92 -14.20 10.89
C THR A 278 3.09 -14.00 9.93
N VAL A 279 3.12 -14.73 8.81
CA VAL A 279 4.09 -14.56 7.72
C VAL A 279 3.39 -14.23 6.40
N LEU A 280 3.95 -13.32 5.63
CA LEU A 280 3.46 -12.96 4.30
C LEU A 280 4.41 -13.46 3.22
N THR A 281 3.87 -13.80 2.04
CA THR A 281 4.70 -13.95 0.84
C THR A 281 5.30 -12.61 0.44
N MET A 282 6.38 -12.61 -0.34
CA MET A 282 7.03 -11.37 -0.75
C MET A 282 6.11 -10.42 -1.55
N GLY A 283 5.21 -10.97 -2.38
CA GLY A 283 4.24 -10.16 -3.12
C GLY A 283 3.21 -9.48 -2.20
N MET A 284 2.73 -10.20 -1.18
CA MET A 284 1.84 -9.65 -0.16
C MET A 284 2.55 -8.57 0.68
N ALA A 285 3.78 -8.86 1.12
CA ALA A 285 4.59 -7.94 1.89
C ALA A 285 4.86 -6.64 1.13
N TYR A 286 5.25 -6.71 -0.14
CA TYR A 286 5.47 -5.55 -0.98
C TYR A 286 4.19 -4.73 -1.17
N SER A 287 3.07 -5.38 -1.51
CA SER A 287 1.79 -4.68 -1.72
C SER A 287 1.31 -3.95 -0.46
N ASN A 288 1.53 -4.53 0.73
CA ASN A 288 1.15 -3.90 1.99
C ASN A 288 2.10 -2.77 2.39
N ALA A 289 3.40 -2.94 2.16
CA ALA A 289 4.42 -1.92 2.44
C ALA A 289 4.26 -0.71 1.52
N ARG A 290 3.94 -0.95 0.24
CA ARG A 290 3.82 0.10 -0.77
C ARG A 290 2.74 1.14 -0.43
N LEU A 291 1.75 0.75 0.35
CA LEU A 291 0.73 1.66 0.86
C LEU A 291 1.33 2.84 1.66
N LEU A 292 2.40 2.60 2.41
CA LEU A 292 3.04 3.62 3.25
C LEU A 292 4.18 4.33 2.54
N ALA A 293 5.00 3.58 1.81
CA ALA A 293 6.14 4.12 1.09
C ALA A 293 6.55 3.18 -0.04
N ARG A 294 7.12 3.73 -1.12
CA ARG A 294 7.80 2.93 -2.15
C ARG A 294 8.99 2.20 -1.52
N PRO A 295 8.98 0.85 -1.45
CA PRO A 295 10.11 0.11 -0.92
C PRO A 295 11.27 0.22 -1.92
N ASP A 296 12.37 0.86 -1.50
CA ASP A 296 13.59 1.11 -2.26
C ASP A 296 13.48 2.11 -3.44
N GLY A 297 13.87 3.35 -3.14
CA GLY A 297 14.37 4.35 -4.07
C GLY A 297 15.38 5.21 -3.32
N ASP A 298 16.67 4.84 -3.36
CA ASP A 298 17.69 5.66 -2.69
C ASP A 298 18.16 6.75 -3.65
N TRP A 299 17.88 8.00 -3.31
CA TRP A 299 18.41 9.16 -4.04
C TRP A 299 19.92 9.32 -3.81
N LEU A 300 20.42 8.78 -2.68
CA LEU A 300 21.81 8.86 -2.29
C LEU A 300 22.56 7.62 -2.80
N GLN A 301 23.05 7.74 -4.04
CA GLN A 301 23.90 6.72 -4.64
C GLN A 301 25.36 6.94 -4.23
N PRO A 302 26.16 5.87 -4.06
CA PRO A 302 27.60 6.00 -3.89
C PRO A 302 28.20 6.62 -5.16
N ALA A 303 28.39 7.94 -5.18
CA ALA A 303 29.09 8.60 -6.26
C ALA A 303 30.60 8.33 -6.14
N ALA A 304 31.26 8.14 -7.27
CA ALA A 304 32.66 8.55 -7.38
C ALA A 304 32.63 10.03 -7.73
N ASP A 305 33.35 10.87 -6.99
CA ASP A 305 33.50 12.28 -7.33
C ASP A 305 33.98 12.38 -8.78
N SER A 306 33.13 12.86 -9.68
CA SER A 306 33.51 13.09 -11.07
C SER A 306 34.51 14.24 -11.09
N SER A 307 35.80 13.92 -11.19
CA SER A 307 36.83 14.89 -11.57
C SER A 307 36.70 15.18 -13.05
N GLU A 308 35.69 15.96 -13.42
CA GLU A 308 35.72 16.68 -14.70
C GLU A 308 36.81 17.76 -14.58
N THR A 309 37.99 17.43 -15.09
CA THR A 309 38.93 18.45 -15.52
C THR A 309 38.31 19.13 -16.74
N PRO A 310 38.16 20.46 -16.75
CA PRO A 310 37.72 21.14 -17.96
C PRO A 310 38.80 20.92 -19.02
N ASP A 311 38.41 20.37 -20.16
CA ASP A 311 39.21 20.32 -21.37
C ASP A 311 39.52 21.78 -21.78
N VAL A 312 40.70 22.27 -21.40
CA VAL A 312 41.21 23.56 -21.83
C VAL A 312 41.64 23.38 -23.28
N GLY A 313 40.67 23.60 -24.17
CA GLY A 313 40.88 23.66 -25.60
C GLY A 313 42.10 24.50 -25.93
N HIS A 314 43.16 23.85 -26.41
CA HIS A 314 44.25 24.53 -27.09
C HIS A 314 43.81 24.82 -28.52
N GLY A 315 43.17 25.98 -28.69
CA GLY A 315 43.05 26.64 -29.97
C GLY A 315 44.29 27.51 -30.25
N ALA A 316 44.95 27.17 -31.37
CA ALA A 316 45.88 27.99 -32.18
C ALA A 316 47.28 28.26 -31.55
N VAL A 317 48.39 28.33 -32.29
CA VAL A 317 48.64 29.10 -33.52
C VAL A 317 49.93 28.59 -34.21
N ALA A 318 49.96 28.70 -35.55
CA ALA A 318 51.08 28.63 -36.51
C ALA A 318 51.51 27.25 -37.02
#